data_AF-A0A8T4UM06-F1
#
_entry.id   AF-A0A8T4UM06-F1
#
_cell.length_a   1.000
_cell.length_b   1.000
_cell.length_c   1.000
_cell.angle_alpha   90.00
_cell.angle_beta   90.00
_cell.angle_gamma   90.00
#
_symmetry.space_group_name_H-M   'P 1'
#
loop_
_entity.id
_entity.type
_entity.pdbx_description
1 polymer ?
#
loop_
_entity_poly.entity_id
_entity_poly.type
_entity_poly.pdbx_seq_one_letter_code
_entity_poly.pdbx_strand_id
1 'polypeptide(L)'
;MKTPKKESRAKTPAMDGNLEVREGYALLALSPSVFPLPVVYAACRPFAEKAYFLIDGDPAEEIVVEFRSKAGKLDLLALGRDLGNTLVKELERFHQERLPAIPFEKPVHKEPSYLEDPLHIMKPWSEK
;
A
#
# COMPACT_ATOMS: atom_id res chain seq x y z
N MET A 1 -52.24 -18.75 24.38
CA MET A 1 -51.13 -17.77 24.47
C MET A 1 -50.18 -18.01 23.31
N LYS A 2 -50.16 -17.11 22.31
CA LYS A 2 -49.20 -17.17 21.19
C LYS A 2 -48.09 -16.18 21.50
N THR A 3 -46.86 -16.67 21.67
CA THR A 3 -45.67 -15.82 21.83
C THR A 3 -45.36 -15.13 20.50
N PRO A 4 -45.01 -13.83 20.48
CA PRO A 4 -44.62 -13.18 19.25
C PRO A 4 -43.23 -13.65 18.84
N LYS A 5 -43.13 -14.07 17.58
CA LYS A 5 -41.91 -14.42 16.86
C LYS A 5 -41.02 -13.16 16.83
N LYS A 6 -39.86 -13.19 17.47
CA LYS A 6 -38.87 -12.11 17.39
C LYS A 6 -38.37 -12.04 15.94
N GLU A 7 -38.88 -11.07 15.19
CA GLU A 7 -38.27 -10.65 13.93
C GLU A 7 -36.86 -10.15 14.24
N SER A 8 -35.85 -10.87 13.75
CA SER A 8 -34.47 -10.40 13.73
C SER A 8 -34.44 -9.20 12.79
N ARG A 9 -34.31 -7.99 13.36
CA ARG A 9 -33.99 -6.78 12.60
C ARG A 9 -32.70 -7.04 11.83
N ALA A 10 -32.80 -7.16 10.51
CA ALA A 10 -31.65 -7.08 9.61
C ALA A 10 -30.95 -5.75 9.90
N LYS A 11 -29.67 -5.82 10.30
CA LYS A 11 -28.87 -4.64 10.59
C LYS A 11 -28.67 -3.89 9.27
N THR A 12 -29.09 -2.62 9.22
CA THR A 12 -28.83 -1.73 8.07
C THR A 12 -27.34 -1.79 7.70
N PRO A 13 -26.98 -1.93 6.40
CA PRO A 13 -25.58 -1.94 6.00
C PRO A 13 -24.91 -0.64 6.41
N ALA A 14 -23.79 -0.73 7.12
CA ALA A 14 -22.95 0.41 7.39
C ALA A 14 -22.15 0.69 6.10
N MET A 15 -22.40 1.85 5.49
CA MET A 15 -21.63 2.35 4.35
C MET A 15 -20.62 3.38 4.86
N ASP A 16 -19.34 3.11 4.62
CA ASP A 16 -18.24 4.03 4.90
C ASP A 16 -17.41 4.17 3.61
N GLY A 17 -17.82 5.09 2.74
CA GLY A 17 -17.21 5.29 1.43
C GLY A 17 -17.34 4.05 0.52
N ASN A 18 -16.20 3.51 0.10
CA ASN A 18 -16.06 2.34 -0.77
C ASN A 18 -16.08 0.98 -0.02
N LEU A 19 -16.35 1.01 1.29
CA LEU A 19 -16.53 -0.18 2.12
C LEU A 19 -18.01 -0.40 2.43
N GLU A 20 -18.52 -1.56 2.03
CA GLU A 20 -19.88 -2.01 2.32
C GLU A 20 -19.84 -3.20 3.28
N VAL A 21 -20.43 -3.05 4.48
CA VAL A 21 -20.52 -4.14 5.45
C VAL A 21 -21.91 -4.78 5.41
N ARG A 22 -21.95 -6.09 5.18
CA ARG A 22 -23.16 -6.92 5.14
C ARG A 22 -23.15 -7.96 6.26
N GLU A 23 -24.22 -8.74 6.37
CA GLU A 23 -24.31 -9.82 7.37
C GLU A 23 -23.30 -10.93 7.05
N GLY A 24 -22.21 -10.98 7.82
CA GLY A 24 -21.19 -12.03 7.76
C GLY A 24 -20.01 -11.77 6.82
N TYR A 25 -20.07 -10.71 6.01
CA TYR A 25 -18.99 -10.35 5.09
C TYR A 25 -18.96 -8.84 4.81
N ALA A 26 -17.84 -8.34 4.31
CA ALA A 26 -17.69 -6.97 3.86
C ALA A 26 -17.05 -6.94 2.46
N LEU A 27 -17.39 -5.91 1.70
CA LEU A 27 -16.91 -5.67 0.34
C LEU A 27 -16.16 -4.34 0.31
N LEU A 28 -14.96 -4.35 -0.24
CA LEU A 28 -14.15 -3.17 -0.49
C LEU A 28 -13.91 -3.04 -2.00
N ALA A 29 -14.47 -2.01 -2.62
CA ALA A 29 -14.25 -1.70 -4.03
C ALA A 29 -13.05 -0.76 -4.19
N LEU A 30 -12.13 -1.11 -5.10
CA LEU A 30 -10.87 -0.42 -5.33
C LEU A 30 -10.66 -0.17 -6.82
N SER A 31 -10.17 1.02 -7.17
CA SER A 31 -9.72 1.29 -8.55
C SER A 31 -8.30 0.77 -8.76
N PRO A 32 -8.05 -0.07 -9.78
CA PRO A 32 -6.72 -0.58 -10.10
C PRO A 32 -5.72 0.51 -10.49
N SER A 33 -6.22 1.66 -10.96
CA SER A 33 -5.40 2.83 -11.30
C SER A 33 -4.68 3.43 -10.09
N VAL A 34 -5.25 3.26 -8.89
CA VAL A 34 -4.68 3.73 -7.62
C VAL A 34 -4.02 2.57 -6.87
N PHE A 35 -4.73 1.43 -6.77
CA PHE A 35 -4.27 0.26 -6.05
C PHE A 35 -4.08 -0.91 -7.01
N PRO A 36 -2.87 -1.08 -7.57
CA PRO A 36 -2.62 -2.17 -8.51
C PRO A 36 -2.73 -3.51 -7.78
N LEU A 37 -3.14 -4.55 -8.52
CA LEU A 37 -3.44 -5.87 -7.96
C LEU A 37 -2.34 -6.44 -7.02
N PRO A 38 -1.02 -6.32 -7.30
CA PRO A 38 0.02 -6.77 -6.37
C PRO A 38 -0.04 -6.09 -4.99
N VAL A 39 -0.39 -4.80 -4.93
CA VAL A 39 -0.55 -4.04 -3.68
C VAL A 39 -1.74 -4.58 -2.89
N VAL A 40 -2.85 -4.88 -3.57
CA VAL A 40 -4.05 -5.45 -2.93
C VAL A 40 -3.74 -6.81 -2.29
N TYR A 41 -3.04 -7.69 -3.01
CA TYR A 41 -2.59 -8.97 -2.45
C TYR A 41 -1.66 -8.81 -1.25
N ALA A 42 -0.68 -7.90 -1.36
CA ALA A 42 0.26 -7.62 -0.27
C ALA A 42 -0.46 -7.11 0.98
N ALA A 43 -1.44 -6.22 0.81
CA ALA A 43 -2.19 -5.63 1.90
C ALA A 43 -3.13 -6.63 2.61
N CYS A 44 -3.65 -7.64 1.91
CA CYS A 44 -4.51 -8.66 2.52
C CYS A 44 -3.71 -9.67 3.37
N ARG A 45 -2.44 -9.90 3.03
CA ARG A 45 -1.61 -10.95 3.64
C ARG A 45 -1.51 -10.89 5.18
N PRO A 46 -1.30 -9.72 5.84
CA PRO A 46 -1.22 -9.64 7.30
C PRO A 46 -2.51 -10.06 8.02
N PHE A 47 -3.65 -10.00 7.33
CA PHE A 47 -4.96 -10.29 7.90
C PHE A 47 -5.44 -11.72 7.60
N ALA A 48 -4.74 -12.43 6.72
CA ALA A 48 -5.12 -13.75 6.24
C ALA A 48 -5.23 -14.81 7.34
N GLU A 49 -4.62 -14.60 8.51
CA GLU A 49 -4.81 -15.47 9.67
C GLU A 49 -6.20 -15.34 10.29
N LYS A 50 -6.75 -14.11 10.32
CA LYS A 50 -7.99 -13.75 11.04
C LYS A 50 -9.22 -13.71 10.13
N ALA A 51 -9.01 -13.50 8.84
CA ALA A 51 -10.07 -13.39 7.85
C ALA A 51 -9.77 -14.19 6.58
N TYR A 52 -10.84 -14.59 5.90
CA TYR A 52 -10.79 -15.07 4.52
C TYR A 52 -10.94 -13.87 3.58
N PHE A 53 -10.19 -13.87 2.48
CA PHE A 53 -10.25 -12.85 1.45
C PHE A 53 -10.55 -13.53 0.11
N LEU A 54 -11.51 -12.99 -0.62
CA LEU A 54 -11.76 -13.29 -2.02
C LEU A 54 -11.52 -11.98 -2.79
N ILE A 55 -10.58 -12.03 -3.73
CA ILE A 55 -10.24 -10.89 -4.58
C ILE A 55 -10.75 -11.26 -5.97
N ASP A 56 -11.69 -10.47 -6.47
CA ASP A 56 -12.35 -10.68 -7.75
C ASP A 56 -12.47 -9.33 -8.50
N GLY A 57 -12.97 -9.36 -9.74
CA GLY A 57 -13.16 -8.19 -10.59
C GLY A 57 -12.20 -8.12 -11.77
N ASP A 58 -12.30 -7.03 -12.53
CA ASP A 58 -11.45 -6.78 -13.68
C ASP A 58 -10.23 -5.96 -13.25
N PRO A 59 -8.99 -6.50 -13.37
CA PRO A 59 -7.78 -5.78 -12.97
C PRO A 59 -7.51 -4.50 -13.76
N ALA A 60 -8.24 -4.23 -14.86
CA ALA A 60 -8.18 -2.97 -15.58
C ALA A 60 -9.17 -1.92 -15.06
N GLU A 61 -10.35 -2.33 -14.60
CA GLU A 61 -11.46 -1.42 -14.29
C GLU A 61 -11.74 -1.32 -12.78
N GLU A 62 -11.95 -2.45 -12.09
CA GLU A 62 -12.37 -2.50 -10.70
C GLU A 62 -11.93 -3.79 -10.02
N ILE A 63 -11.29 -3.67 -8.85
CA ILE A 63 -10.98 -4.80 -7.97
C ILE A 63 -11.95 -4.77 -6.79
N VAL A 64 -12.63 -5.88 -6.56
CA VAL A 64 -13.52 -6.08 -5.42
C VAL A 64 -12.88 -7.06 -4.45
N VAL A 65 -12.65 -6.60 -3.22
CA VAL A 65 -12.14 -7.43 -2.13
C VAL A 65 -13.28 -7.76 -1.19
N GLU A 66 -13.72 -9.02 -1.24
CA GLU A 66 -14.64 -9.57 -0.24
C GLU A 66 -13.83 -10.18 0.92
N PHE A 67 -14.24 -9.89 2.16
CA PHE A 67 -13.61 -10.51 3.31
C PHE A 67 -14.60 -10.91 4.41
N ARG A 68 -14.26 -12.01 5.09
CA ARG A 68 -15.08 -12.67 6.11
C ARG A 68 -14.25 -13.04 7.33
N SER A 69 -14.81 -12.91 8.52
CA SER A 69 -14.16 -13.39 9.75
C SER A 69 -14.12 -14.92 9.78
N LYS A 70 -12.95 -15.51 10.06
CA LYS A 70 -12.86 -16.98 10.23
C LYS A 70 -13.56 -17.48 11.50
N ALA A 71 -13.47 -16.69 12.57
CA ALA A 71 -13.99 -17.04 13.90
C ALA A 71 -15.36 -16.39 14.21
N GLY A 72 -15.93 -15.63 13.27
CA GLY A 72 -17.23 -14.96 13.42
C GLY A 72 -17.28 -13.82 14.46
N LYS A 73 -16.14 -13.47 15.08
CA LYS A 73 -16.05 -12.47 16.17
C LYS A 73 -15.34 -11.18 15.77
N LEU A 74 -14.92 -11.05 14.52
CA LEU A 74 -14.17 -9.88 14.07
C LEU A 74 -15.14 -8.76 13.67
N ASP A 75 -14.83 -7.54 14.09
CA ASP A 75 -15.49 -6.35 13.56
C ASP A 75 -14.98 -6.09 12.13
N LEU A 76 -15.85 -6.36 11.14
CA LEU A 76 -15.51 -6.22 9.73
C LEU A 76 -15.28 -4.77 9.31
N LEU A 77 -15.95 -3.80 9.98
CA LEU A 77 -15.74 -2.39 9.70
C LEU A 77 -14.36 -1.95 10.16
N ALA A 78 -13.96 -2.36 11.37
CA ALA A 78 -12.62 -2.09 11.89
C ALA A 78 -11.54 -2.75 11.01
N LEU A 79 -11.73 -4.01 10.62
CA LEU A 79 -10.82 -4.70 9.72
C LEU A 79 -10.70 -3.98 8.35
N GLY A 80 -11.81 -3.52 7.78
CA GLY A 80 -11.80 -2.78 6.52
C GLY A 80 -10.99 -1.48 6.60
N ARG A 81 -11.06 -0.77 7.73
CA ARG A 81 -10.24 0.42 7.98
C ARG A 81 -8.76 0.09 8.13
N ASP A 82 -8.43 -0.96 8.88
CA ASP A 82 -7.05 -1.44 9.02
C ASP A 82 -6.47 -1.90 7.67
N LEU A 83 -7.29 -2.56 6.85
CA LEU A 83 -6.92 -2.94 5.48
C LEU A 83 -6.67 -1.70 4.62
N GLY A 84 -7.51 -0.67 4.71
CA GLY A 84 -7.32 0.62 4.02
C GLY A 84 -5.97 1.28 4.36
N ASN A 85 -5.62 1.33 5.65
CA ASN A 85 -4.30 1.84 6.07
C ASN A 85 -3.15 1.00 5.51
N THR A 86 -3.33 -0.32 5.47
CA THR A 86 -2.31 -1.24 4.95
C THR A 86 -2.13 -1.10 3.44
N LEU A 87 -3.21 -0.87 2.69
CA LEU A 87 -3.17 -0.61 1.25
C LEU A 87 -2.30 0.60 0.92
N VAL A 88 -2.47 1.72 1.64
CA VAL A 88 -1.67 2.93 1.44
C VAL A 88 -0.19 2.67 1.71
N LYS A 89 0.13 1.93 2.78
CA LYS A 89 1.50 1.58 3.12
C LYS A 89 2.16 0.69 2.07
N GLU A 90 1.46 -0.34 1.59
CA GLU A 90 1.99 -1.23 0.56
C GLU A 90 2.08 -0.54 -0.81
N LEU A 91 1.22 0.43 -1.09
CA LEU A 91 1.32 1.27 -2.28
C LEU A 91 2.62 2.10 -2.28
N GLU A 92 2.94 2.74 -1.16
CA GLU A 92 4.19 3.49 -1.00
C GLU A 92 5.41 2.60 -1.24
N ARG A 93 5.44 1.41 -0.62
CA ARG A 93 6.50 0.42 -0.83
C ARG A 93 6.60 0.01 -2.30
N PHE A 94 5.48 -0.30 -2.94
CA PHE A 94 5.43 -0.69 -4.35
C PHE A 94 6.03 0.38 -5.26
N HIS A 95 5.78 1.66 -4.98
CA HIS A 95 6.39 2.75 -5.73
C HIS A 95 7.90 2.86 -5.47
N GLN A 96 8.36 2.72 -4.22
CA GLN A 96 9.79 2.78 -3.89
C GLN A 96 10.60 1.67 -4.58
N GLU A 97 10.07 0.45 -4.63
CA GLU A 97 10.72 -0.70 -5.28
C GLU A 97 10.72 -0.60 -6.81
N ARG A 98 9.77 0.15 -7.37
CA ARG A 98 9.60 0.32 -8.82
C ARG A 98 10.40 1.50 -9.38
N LEU A 99 10.95 2.37 -8.53
CA LEU A 99 11.90 3.37 -9.00
C LEU A 99 13.13 2.66 -9.55
N PRO A 100 13.58 2.96 -10.78
CA PRO A 100 14.85 2.44 -11.25
C PRO A 100 15.91 2.87 -10.24
N ALA A 101 16.76 1.96 -9.81
CA ALA A 101 17.97 2.32 -9.08
C ALA A 101 18.68 3.36 -9.94
N ILE A 102 18.63 4.63 -9.54
CA ILE A 102 19.42 5.67 -10.18
C ILE A 102 20.85 5.17 -9.99
N PRO A 103 21.59 4.80 -11.06
CA PRO A 103 22.98 4.43 -10.89
C PRO A 103 23.62 5.64 -10.20
N PHE A 104 24.17 5.41 -9.01
CA PHE A 104 24.94 6.43 -8.32
C PHE A 104 26.18 6.65 -9.20
N GLU A 105 26.11 7.60 -10.13
CA GLU A 105 27.28 8.10 -10.82
C GLU A 105 28.17 8.63 -9.70
N LYS A 106 29.25 7.90 -9.40
CA LYS A 106 30.27 8.40 -8.49
C LYS A 106 30.61 9.80 -9.01
N PRO A 107 30.59 10.83 -8.15
CA PRO A 107 31.01 12.15 -8.58
C PRO A 107 32.37 11.97 -9.24
N VAL A 108 32.43 12.26 -10.53
CA VAL A 108 33.71 12.31 -11.24
C VAL A 108 34.44 13.43 -10.53
N HIS A 109 35.36 13.06 -9.63
CA HIS A 109 36.34 13.99 -9.10
C HIS A 109 37.11 14.48 -10.32
N LYS A 110 36.65 15.58 -10.92
CA LYS A 110 37.49 16.36 -11.82
C LYS A 110 38.64 16.79 -10.94
N GLU A 111 39.84 16.32 -11.28
CA GLU A 111 41.03 16.83 -10.63
C GLU A 111 40.96 18.36 -10.70
N PRO A 112 41.14 19.03 -9.56
CA PRO A 112 40.99 20.47 -9.53
C PRO A 112 42.00 21.12 -10.46
N SER A 113 41.53 22.08 -11.26
CA SER A 113 42.27 22.73 -12.35
C SER A 113 43.47 23.56 -11.91
N TYR A 114 43.83 23.58 -10.62
CA TYR A 114 45.00 24.28 -10.11
C TYR A 114 46.30 23.47 -10.22
N LEU A 115 46.23 22.21 -10.69
CA LEU A 115 47.41 21.43 -11.12
C LEU A 115 47.90 21.86 -12.51
N GLU A 116 47.00 22.40 -13.34
CA GLU A 116 47.39 23.14 -14.52
C GLU A 116 47.79 24.53 -14.00
N ASP A 117 49.09 24.86 -13.99
CA ASP A 117 49.59 26.21 -13.72
C ASP A 117 49.75 26.95 -15.08
N PRO A 118 48.66 27.42 -15.72
CA PRO A 118 48.75 28.03 -17.05
C PRO A 118 49.58 29.31 -17.03
N LEU A 119 49.79 29.90 -15.85
CA LEU A 119 50.50 31.17 -15.69
C LEU A 119 51.93 30.98 -15.17
N HIS A 120 52.37 29.74 -14.89
CA HIS A 120 53.69 29.41 -14.34
C HIS A 120 54.06 30.22 -13.08
N ILE A 121 53.07 30.59 -12.25
CA ILE A 121 53.27 31.45 -11.08
C ILE A 121 53.71 30.64 -9.86
N MET A 122 53.45 29.33 -9.83
CA MET A 122 53.89 28.47 -8.74
C MET A 122 55.39 28.18 -8.85
N LYS A 123 56.22 29.02 -8.22
CA LYS A 123 57.56 28.58 -7.84
C LYS A 123 57.41 27.61 -6.66
N PRO A 124 57.86 26.35 -6.77
CA PRO A 124 57.93 25.49 -5.59
C PRO A 124 58.79 26.18 -4.55
N TRP A 125 58.36 26.12 -3.30
CA TRP A 125 59.14 26.63 -2.17
C TRP A 125 60.31 25.68 -1.95
N SER A 126 61.32 25.78 -2.80
CA SER A 126 62.61 25.14 -2.56
C SER A 126 63.23 25.84 -1.37
N GLU A 127 63.37 25.06 -0.32
CA GLU A 127 63.91 25.36 1.01
C GLU A 127 65.18 26.24 0.97
N LYS A 128 65.27 27.17 1.91
CA LYS A 128 66.53 27.85 2.26
C LYS A 128 67.39 26.97 3.14
#